data_AF-A0A2R5L6A5-F1
#
_entry.id   AF-A0A2R5L6A5-F1
#
_cell.length_a   1.000
_cell.length_b   1.000
_cell.length_c   1.000
_cell.angle_alpha   90.00
_cell.angle_beta   90.00
_cell.angle_gamma   90.00
#
_symmetry.space_group_name_H-M   'P 1'
#
loop_
_entity.id
_entity.type
_entity.pdbx_description
1 polymer ?
#
loop_
_entity_poly.entity_id
_entity_poly.type
_entity_poly.pdbx_seq_one_letter_code
_entity_poly.pdbx_strand_id
1 'polypeptide(L)'
;SLPSLGAVLWTGGATPAVCEESPFHLLTSLTHLMVTCVSLHRGMGQVCQLLLCHSNMKAYLQDFLQSTKLNYLHWFSNLEATFVCSLVRISALEIPSGLTTLYHEVSLALLCVLTPGKEDNLISLLQNVVFHPDLLSDGGGQLHTALASMDLRSGPVWQSASGDALNLAPAELLSLAQKSLPRIKETYVDEMRQKFGSQVSASRMRNEEAVFSVDCLSIRVASQALLHSDWMYLPIEHFYQEHKTNPSDADTDFKTSTVQNSLCWTHFLFVHRKSVTSLVPSVIHYCHLASTFLTGSGLFLDPGVQRHLLATLRLLLSWHVSFDFNYKDWPGLPCFVDFYTELVEHYAGVSYGDKLFSNFVLIPVQARYDAYFRKFFFAENLEAVRITSLNTHELLLPVKNFLDPPESDESMLSIYFRCIRSGQVDPKRTPLLHSIAVHHVSSYIHSQHSSTLKCDILKQLSTQRDKDWAMQVLDYR
;
A
#
# COMPACT_ATOMS: atom_id res chain seq x y z
N SER A 1 30.12 6.56 -31.00
CA SER A 1 29.89 5.12 -30.76
C SER A 1 28.41 4.85 -30.94
N LEU A 2 28.03 3.80 -31.70
CA LEU A 2 26.64 3.36 -31.73
C LEU A 2 26.27 2.87 -30.32
N PRO A 3 25.13 3.29 -29.74
CA PRO A 3 24.69 2.75 -28.46
C PRO A 3 24.45 1.25 -28.62
N SER A 4 25.02 0.43 -27.72
CA SER A 4 24.63 -0.98 -27.59
C SER A 4 23.11 -1.00 -27.39
N LEU A 5 22.37 -1.71 -28.25
CA LEU A 5 20.90 -1.90 -28.14
C LEU A 5 20.51 -2.75 -26.90
N GLY A 6 21.35 -2.78 -25.86
CA GLY A 6 21.25 -3.69 -24.73
C GLY A 6 21.55 -5.14 -25.08
N ALA A 7 22.16 -5.41 -26.26
CA ALA A 7 22.59 -6.75 -26.66
C ALA A 7 23.83 -7.21 -25.88
N VAL A 8 24.66 -6.26 -25.46
CA VAL A 8 25.87 -6.47 -24.66
C VAL A 8 25.67 -5.76 -23.33
N LEU A 9 25.76 -6.51 -22.24
CA LEU A 9 25.72 -6.03 -20.87
C LEU A 9 26.93 -5.12 -20.61
N TRP A 10 26.83 -4.25 -19.62
CA TRP A 10 27.94 -3.37 -19.20
C TRP A 10 29.21 -4.14 -18.81
N THR A 11 29.07 -5.41 -18.43
CA THR A 11 30.16 -6.35 -18.15
C THR A 11 30.85 -6.92 -19.40
N GLY A 12 30.39 -6.57 -20.61
CA GLY A 12 30.96 -7.00 -21.89
C GLY A 12 30.41 -8.33 -22.44
N GLY A 13 29.57 -9.04 -21.69
CA GLY A 13 28.90 -10.27 -22.14
C GLY A 13 27.60 -10.00 -22.91
N ALA A 14 27.22 -10.89 -23.84
CA ALA A 14 25.93 -10.82 -24.50
C ALA A 14 24.78 -11.11 -23.53
N THR A 15 23.61 -10.51 -23.76
CA THR A 15 22.41 -10.82 -23.00
C THR A 15 22.03 -12.30 -23.20
N PRO A 16 21.65 -13.06 -22.14
CA PRO A 16 21.42 -14.50 -22.24
C PRO A 16 20.44 -14.91 -23.34
N ALA A 17 19.44 -14.08 -23.63
CA ALA A 17 18.47 -14.32 -24.69
C ALA A 17 19.09 -14.40 -26.11
N VAL A 18 20.25 -13.75 -26.33
CA VAL A 18 20.93 -13.64 -27.63
C VAL A 18 22.05 -14.68 -27.79
N CYS A 19 22.41 -15.38 -26.71
CA CYS A 19 23.42 -16.43 -26.75
C CYS A 19 22.92 -17.61 -27.60
N GLU A 20 23.81 -18.28 -28.35
CA GLU A 20 23.45 -19.42 -29.21
C GLU A 20 22.83 -20.58 -28.42
N GLU A 21 23.23 -20.77 -27.17
CA GLU A 21 22.71 -21.80 -26.26
C GLU A 21 21.42 -21.37 -25.53
N SER A 22 20.84 -20.21 -25.88
CA SER A 22 19.65 -19.67 -25.25
C SER A 22 18.43 -20.57 -25.45
N PRO A 23 17.82 -21.11 -24.37
CA PRO A 23 16.64 -21.94 -24.50
C PRO A 23 15.37 -21.10 -24.76
N PHE A 24 15.42 -19.78 -24.59
CA PHE A 24 14.23 -18.93 -24.56
C PHE A 24 13.45 -18.93 -25.87
N HIS A 25 14.11 -18.98 -27.04
CA HIS A 25 13.40 -19.00 -28.31
C HIS A 25 12.53 -20.26 -28.48
N LEU A 26 13.11 -21.43 -28.18
CA LEU A 26 12.37 -22.70 -28.23
C LEU A 26 11.27 -22.74 -27.17
N LEU A 27 11.60 -22.36 -25.93
CA LEU A 27 10.66 -22.39 -24.82
C LEU A 27 9.49 -21.40 -25.01
N THR A 28 9.74 -20.22 -25.57
CA THR A 28 8.67 -19.25 -25.88
C THR A 28 7.71 -19.82 -26.91
N SER A 29 8.23 -20.36 -28.03
CA SER A 29 7.40 -20.96 -29.07
C SER A 29 6.62 -22.18 -28.56
N LEU A 30 7.27 -23.05 -27.78
CA LEU A 30 6.65 -24.22 -27.18
C LEU A 30 5.54 -23.83 -26.20
N THR A 31 5.79 -22.89 -25.30
CA THR A 31 4.78 -22.43 -24.34
C THR A 31 3.62 -21.73 -25.02
N HIS A 32 3.86 -20.95 -26.08
CA HIS A 32 2.79 -20.34 -26.87
C HIS A 32 1.91 -21.38 -27.59
N LEU A 33 2.53 -22.41 -28.16
CA LEU A 33 1.81 -23.55 -28.73
C LEU A 33 0.98 -24.26 -27.66
N MET A 34 1.56 -24.50 -26.48
CA MET A 34 0.85 -25.15 -25.36
C MET A 34 -0.34 -24.33 -24.88
N VAL A 35 -0.22 -23.00 -24.73
CA VAL A 35 -1.36 -22.11 -24.41
C VAL A 35 -2.48 -22.30 -25.43
N THR A 36 -2.14 -22.31 -26.71
CA THR A 36 -3.10 -22.52 -27.81
C THR A 36 -3.74 -23.91 -27.72
N CYS A 37 -2.95 -24.97 -27.57
CA CYS A 37 -3.46 -26.34 -27.52
C CYS A 37 -4.36 -26.59 -26.30
N VAL A 38 -3.96 -26.11 -25.11
CA VAL A 38 -4.71 -26.30 -23.86
C VAL A 38 -6.02 -25.50 -23.88
N SER A 39 -6.01 -24.27 -24.41
CA SER A 39 -7.23 -23.47 -24.56
C SER A 39 -8.25 -24.13 -25.50
N LEU A 40 -7.80 -24.94 -26.46
CA LEU A 40 -8.68 -25.67 -27.39
C LEU A 40 -9.04 -27.08 -26.91
N HIS A 41 -8.16 -27.76 -26.17
CA HIS A 41 -8.32 -29.17 -25.80
C HIS A 41 -7.73 -29.53 -24.43
N ARG A 42 -8.57 -30.05 -23.53
CA ARG A 42 -8.21 -30.40 -22.14
C ARG A 42 -7.26 -31.60 -22.00
N GLY A 43 -7.05 -32.39 -23.05
CA GLY A 43 -6.17 -33.57 -23.01
C GLY A 43 -4.67 -33.28 -22.85
N MET A 44 -4.26 -32.01 -22.87
CA MET A 44 -2.86 -31.59 -22.70
C MET A 44 -2.46 -31.34 -21.23
N GLY A 45 -3.38 -31.49 -20.28
CA GLY A 45 -3.15 -31.16 -18.87
C GLY A 45 -1.92 -31.85 -18.26
N GLN A 46 -1.71 -33.15 -18.52
CA GLN A 46 -0.57 -33.89 -17.97
C GLN A 46 0.79 -33.33 -18.45
N VAL A 47 0.89 -32.96 -19.73
CA VAL A 47 2.12 -32.36 -20.28
C VAL A 47 2.36 -30.97 -19.68
N CYS A 48 1.29 -30.20 -19.46
CA CYS A 48 1.38 -28.90 -18.80
C CYS A 48 1.84 -29.05 -17.35
N GLN A 49 1.30 -30.02 -16.60
CA GLN A 49 1.73 -30.31 -15.24
C GLN A 49 3.22 -30.68 -15.19
N LEU A 50 3.71 -31.51 -16.12
CA LEU A 50 5.12 -31.86 -16.20
C LEU A 50 6.02 -30.63 -16.42
N LEU A 51 5.60 -29.69 -17.27
CA LEU A 51 6.35 -28.46 -17.51
C LEU A 51 6.30 -27.53 -16.28
N LEU A 52 5.10 -27.26 -15.76
CA LEU A 52 4.90 -26.31 -14.66
C LEU A 52 5.54 -26.78 -13.36
N CYS A 53 5.53 -28.10 -13.10
CA CYS A 53 6.09 -28.68 -11.88
C CYS A 53 7.56 -29.11 -12.02
N HIS A 54 8.19 -28.85 -13.16
CA HIS A 54 9.59 -29.22 -13.38
C HIS A 54 10.53 -28.47 -12.42
N SER A 55 11.51 -29.15 -11.85
CA SER A 55 12.44 -28.58 -10.86
C SER A 55 13.18 -27.34 -11.37
N ASN A 56 13.67 -27.38 -12.61
CA ASN A 56 14.36 -26.25 -13.23
C ASN A 56 13.43 -25.05 -13.45
N MET A 57 12.15 -25.30 -13.77
CA MET A 57 11.17 -24.23 -13.95
C MET A 57 10.88 -23.55 -12.62
N LYS A 58 10.67 -24.35 -11.57
CA LYS A 58 10.51 -23.84 -10.20
C LYS A 58 11.70 -23.00 -9.76
N ALA A 59 12.93 -23.51 -9.93
CA ALA A 59 14.15 -22.78 -9.56
C ALA A 59 14.26 -21.45 -10.31
N TYR A 60 14.07 -21.46 -11.63
CA TYR A 60 14.08 -20.25 -12.45
C TYR A 60 13.04 -19.21 -12.00
N LEU A 61 11.82 -19.63 -11.69
CA LEU A 61 10.77 -18.72 -11.22
C LEU A 61 11.05 -18.16 -9.81
N GLN A 62 11.69 -18.95 -8.95
CA GLN A 62 12.14 -18.46 -7.64
C GLN A 62 13.27 -17.44 -7.80
N ASP A 63 14.21 -17.67 -8.71
CA ASP A 63 15.27 -16.72 -9.02
C ASP A 63 14.70 -15.43 -9.62
N PHE A 64 13.73 -15.54 -10.53
CA PHE A 64 13.00 -14.41 -11.12
C PHE A 64 12.42 -13.47 -10.06
N LEU A 65 11.80 -14.03 -9.00
CA LEU A 65 11.23 -13.24 -7.89
C LEU A 65 12.30 -12.60 -6.99
N GLN A 66 13.48 -13.19 -6.87
CA GLN A 66 14.57 -12.68 -6.02
C GLN A 66 15.40 -11.60 -6.70
N SER A 67 15.41 -11.58 -8.04
CA SER A 67 16.19 -10.62 -8.81
C SER A 67 15.61 -9.19 -8.69
N THR A 68 16.07 -8.46 -7.68
CA THR A 68 15.65 -7.08 -7.35
C THR A 68 16.11 -6.01 -8.36
N LYS A 69 16.90 -6.37 -9.37
CA LYS A 69 17.60 -5.45 -10.28
C LYS A 69 17.52 -5.85 -11.74
N LEU A 70 16.37 -6.32 -12.17
CA LEU A 70 16.23 -6.59 -13.58
C LEU A 70 16.00 -5.25 -14.28
N ASN A 71 17.04 -4.80 -14.98
CA ASN A 71 16.91 -3.81 -16.05
C ASN A 71 16.07 -4.42 -17.18
N TYR A 72 14.78 -4.63 -16.92
CA TYR A 72 13.80 -5.15 -17.88
C TYR A 72 13.45 -4.14 -18.98
N LEU A 73 14.09 -2.98 -18.93
CA LEU A 73 14.01 -1.90 -19.89
C LEU A 73 14.90 -2.14 -21.12
N HIS A 74 15.41 -3.36 -21.28
CA HIS A 74 16.19 -3.77 -22.45
C HIS A 74 15.31 -4.59 -23.41
N TRP A 75 15.50 -4.43 -24.72
CA TRP A 75 14.67 -5.11 -25.71
C TRP A 75 14.69 -6.64 -25.56
N PHE A 76 15.85 -7.20 -25.23
CA PHE A 76 16.04 -8.65 -25.15
C PHE A 76 15.36 -9.31 -23.94
N SER A 77 14.99 -8.56 -22.90
CA SER A 77 14.17 -9.10 -21.82
C SER A 77 12.69 -9.26 -22.21
N ASN A 78 12.25 -8.70 -23.34
CA ASN A 78 10.88 -8.92 -23.82
C ASN A 78 10.62 -10.37 -24.22
N LEU A 79 11.65 -11.09 -24.69
CA LEU A 79 11.54 -12.52 -25.01
C LEU A 79 11.29 -13.33 -23.74
N GLU A 80 12.11 -13.07 -22.71
CA GLU A 80 11.96 -13.68 -21.38
C GLU A 80 10.59 -13.34 -20.77
N ALA A 81 10.19 -12.07 -20.76
CA ALA A 81 8.88 -11.66 -20.26
C ALA A 81 7.72 -12.33 -21.02
N THR A 82 7.83 -12.51 -22.34
CA THR A 82 6.81 -13.19 -23.16
C THR A 82 6.74 -14.69 -22.84
N PHE A 83 7.88 -15.34 -22.64
CA PHE A 83 7.94 -16.72 -22.16
C PHE A 83 7.27 -16.87 -20.80
N VAL A 84 7.64 -16.04 -19.81
CA VAL A 84 7.06 -16.12 -18.47
C VAL A 84 5.57 -15.80 -18.48
N CYS A 85 5.12 -14.82 -19.27
CA CYS A 85 3.68 -14.55 -19.49
C CYS A 85 2.94 -15.77 -20.04
N SER A 86 3.52 -16.46 -21.02
CA SER A 86 2.92 -17.68 -21.57
C SER A 86 2.85 -18.79 -20.52
N LEU A 87 3.91 -18.95 -19.73
CA LEU A 87 3.98 -19.94 -18.66
C LEU A 87 2.92 -19.70 -17.58
N VAL A 88 2.76 -18.47 -17.09
CA VAL A 88 1.72 -18.16 -16.08
C VAL A 88 0.31 -18.28 -16.66
N ARG A 89 0.10 -18.02 -17.97
CA ARG A 89 -1.18 -18.29 -18.63
C ARG A 89 -1.50 -19.79 -18.67
N ILE A 90 -0.52 -20.64 -18.94
CA ILE A 90 -0.70 -22.11 -18.83
C ILE A 90 -1.11 -22.47 -17.40
N SER A 91 -0.48 -21.85 -16.38
CA SER A 91 -0.81 -22.13 -14.97
C SER A 91 -2.23 -21.76 -14.57
N ALA A 92 -2.87 -20.82 -15.26
CA ALA A 92 -4.28 -20.48 -15.04
C ALA A 92 -5.24 -21.44 -15.77
N LEU A 93 -4.81 -22.00 -16.90
CA LEU A 93 -5.59 -23.02 -17.62
C LEU A 93 -5.48 -24.40 -16.96
N GLU A 94 -4.31 -24.71 -16.40
CA GLU A 94 -3.96 -25.97 -15.75
C GLU A 94 -3.23 -25.69 -14.43
N ILE A 95 -3.97 -25.78 -13.32
CA ILE A 95 -3.49 -25.35 -11.99
C ILE A 95 -2.30 -26.21 -11.55
N PRO A 96 -1.11 -25.62 -11.30
CA PRO A 96 0.09 -26.37 -10.98
C PRO A 96 0.01 -26.98 -9.58
N SER A 97 0.24 -28.30 -9.48
CA SER A 97 0.19 -28.99 -8.20
C SER A 97 1.27 -28.48 -7.23
N GLY A 98 0.84 -27.90 -6.10
CA GLY A 98 1.74 -27.45 -5.03
C GLY A 98 2.58 -26.20 -5.33
N LEU A 99 2.37 -25.53 -6.47
CA LEU A 99 3.12 -24.33 -6.87
C LEU A 99 2.22 -23.12 -7.20
N THR A 100 0.93 -23.18 -6.87
CA THR A 100 -0.05 -22.11 -7.16
C THR A 100 0.39 -20.74 -6.66
N THR A 101 0.87 -20.65 -5.41
CA THR A 101 1.39 -19.41 -4.81
C THR A 101 2.56 -18.84 -5.60
N LEU A 102 3.53 -19.68 -6.00
CA LEU A 102 4.70 -19.26 -6.78
C LEU A 102 4.28 -18.65 -8.12
N TYR A 103 3.40 -19.35 -8.86
CA TYR A 103 2.90 -18.88 -10.14
C TYR A 103 2.10 -17.58 -10.03
N HIS A 104 1.30 -17.45 -8.96
CA HIS A 104 0.59 -16.23 -8.68
C HIS A 104 1.55 -15.07 -8.35
N GLU A 105 2.56 -15.27 -7.50
CA GLU A 105 3.57 -14.24 -7.18
C GLU A 105 4.34 -13.80 -8.42
N VAL A 106 4.73 -14.75 -9.29
CA VAL A 106 5.36 -14.43 -10.58
C VAL A 106 4.42 -13.59 -11.45
N SER A 107 3.13 -13.91 -11.50
CA SER A 107 2.15 -13.12 -12.27
C SER A 107 2.05 -11.68 -11.76
N LEU A 108 2.11 -11.46 -10.43
CA LEU A 108 2.10 -10.12 -9.84
C LEU A 108 3.38 -9.35 -10.14
N ALA A 109 4.54 -10.01 -10.04
CA ALA A 109 5.83 -9.43 -10.37
C ALA A 109 5.89 -9.02 -11.85
N LEU A 110 5.37 -9.85 -12.77
CA LEU A 110 5.32 -9.55 -14.20
C LEU A 110 4.61 -8.23 -14.51
N LEU A 111 3.55 -7.86 -13.77
CA LEU A 111 2.84 -6.60 -13.98
C LEU A 111 3.77 -5.38 -13.87
N CYS A 112 4.81 -5.47 -13.04
CA CYS A 112 5.80 -4.42 -12.78
C CYS A 112 7.03 -4.49 -13.72
N VAL A 113 7.04 -5.47 -14.61
CA VAL A 113 8.17 -5.80 -15.50
C VAL A 113 7.81 -5.56 -16.96
N LEU A 114 6.53 -5.71 -17.32
CA LEU A 114 6.05 -5.50 -18.68
C LEU A 114 6.36 -4.07 -19.15
N THR A 115 6.85 -3.98 -20.39
CA THR A 115 7.22 -2.72 -21.04
C THR A 115 6.12 -2.23 -21.99
N PRO A 116 6.10 -0.92 -22.31
CA PRO A 116 5.30 -0.36 -23.40
C PRO A 116 5.31 -1.22 -24.67
N GLY A 117 4.12 -1.49 -25.20
CA GLY A 117 3.90 -2.44 -26.30
C GLY A 117 3.38 -3.80 -25.86
N LYS A 118 3.27 -4.07 -24.55
CA LYS A 118 2.72 -5.29 -23.95
C LYS A 118 1.46 -5.04 -23.11
N GLU A 119 0.73 -3.97 -23.39
CA GLU A 119 -0.49 -3.56 -22.68
C GLU A 119 -1.58 -4.65 -22.73
N ASP A 120 -1.76 -5.33 -23.86
CA ASP A 120 -2.68 -6.46 -24.01
C ASP A 120 -2.30 -7.65 -23.13
N ASN A 121 -1.01 -7.95 -23.00
CA ASN A 121 -0.54 -8.98 -22.06
C ASN A 121 -0.87 -8.58 -20.62
N LEU A 122 -0.67 -7.32 -20.25
CA LEU A 122 -1.02 -6.82 -18.92
C LEU A 122 -2.51 -7.03 -18.61
N ILE A 123 -3.39 -6.62 -19.54
CA ILE A 123 -4.84 -6.82 -19.43
C ILE A 123 -5.17 -8.31 -19.36
N SER A 124 -4.58 -9.14 -20.21
CA SER A 124 -4.80 -10.58 -20.25
C SER A 124 -4.39 -11.28 -18.96
N LEU A 125 -3.27 -10.86 -18.35
CA LEU A 125 -2.82 -11.38 -17.05
C LEU A 125 -3.81 -11.03 -15.94
N LEU A 126 -4.29 -9.79 -15.87
CA LEU A 126 -5.30 -9.38 -14.90
C LEU A 126 -6.59 -10.19 -15.08
N GLN A 127 -7.07 -10.31 -16.32
CA GLN A 127 -8.32 -10.98 -16.63
C GLN A 127 -8.32 -12.48 -16.32
N ASN A 128 -7.20 -13.16 -16.60
CA ASN A 128 -7.16 -14.61 -16.66
C ASN A 128 -6.30 -15.27 -15.58
N VAL A 129 -5.35 -14.54 -14.98
CA VAL A 129 -4.33 -15.14 -14.09
C VAL A 129 -4.38 -14.52 -12.68
N VAL A 130 -4.18 -13.19 -12.57
CA VAL A 130 -4.01 -12.50 -11.28
C VAL A 130 -5.24 -12.64 -10.39
N PHE A 131 -6.44 -12.52 -10.96
CA PHE A 131 -7.69 -12.68 -10.22
C PHE A 131 -8.30 -14.07 -10.38
N HIS A 132 -7.50 -15.09 -10.68
CA HIS A 132 -7.99 -16.47 -10.85
C HIS A 132 -8.21 -17.14 -9.49
N PRO A 133 -9.44 -17.59 -9.15
CA PRO A 133 -9.77 -18.09 -7.81
C PRO A 133 -8.91 -19.28 -7.38
N ASP A 134 -8.59 -20.20 -8.30
CA ASP A 134 -7.81 -21.41 -7.98
C ASP A 134 -6.31 -21.14 -7.81
N LEU A 135 -5.79 -20.00 -8.29
CA LEU A 135 -4.41 -19.57 -8.03
C LEU A 135 -4.29 -18.79 -6.71
N LEU A 136 -5.41 -18.28 -6.22
CA LEU A 136 -5.53 -17.57 -4.94
C LEU A 136 -5.79 -18.52 -3.77
N SER A 137 -6.26 -19.75 -4.04
CA SER A 137 -6.45 -20.77 -3.02
C SER A 137 -5.09 -21.30 -2.56
N ASP A 138 -4.50 -20.61 -1.58
CA ASP A 138 -3.38 -21.17 -0.83
C ASP A 138 -3.91 -22.44 -0.16
N GLY A 139 -3.31 -23.59 -0.45
CA GLY A 139 -3.72 -24.88 0.12
C GLY A 139 -3.57 -24.88 1.65
N GLY A 140 -4.56 -24.32 2.36
CA GLY A 140 -4.87 -24.38 3.80
C GLY A 140 -3.81 -24.00 4.85
N GLY A 141 -2.52 -24.25 4.59
CA GLY A 141 -1.51 -24.39 5.64
C GLY A 141 -0.80 -23.12 6.08
N GLN A 142 -0.57 -22.15 5.19
CA GLN A 142 0.13 -20.90 5.55
C GLN A 142 -0.79 -19.87 6.22
N LEU A 143 -2.10 -19.98 5.95
CA LEU A 143 -3.18 -19.09 6.37
C LEU A 143 -3.35 -19.08 7.90
N HIS A 144 -3.34 -20.27 8.51
CA HIS A 144 -3.48 -20.40 9.96
C HIS A 144 -2.25 -19.91 10.73
N THR A 145 -1.04 -20.12 10.21
CA THR A 145 0.20 -19.79 10.95
C THR A 145 0.48 -18.28 10.96
N ALA A 146 0.28 -17.59 9.82
CA ALA A 146 0.49 -16.15 9.74
C ALA A 146 -0.59 -15.36 10.51
N LEU A 147 -1.86 -15.77 10.41
CA LEU A 147 -2.98 -15.11 11.09
C LEU A 147 -3.09 -15.48 12.57
N ALA A 148 -2.67 -16.67 13.01
CA ALA A 148 -2.60 -17.01 14.44
C ALA A 148 -1.44 -16.29 15.16
N SER A 149 -0.39 -15.90 14.42
CA SER A 149 0.72 -15.11 14.98
C SER A 149 0.39 -13.63 15.17
N MET A 150 -0.66 -13.14 14.48
CA MET A 150 -1.17 -11.77 14.62
C MET A 150 -2.46 -11.82 15.43
N ASP A 151 -2.41 -11.46 16.71
CA ASP A 151 -3.60 -11.33 17.56
C ASP A 151 -4.45 -10.13 17.12
N LEU A 152 -5.07 -10.22 15.94
CA LEU A 152 -5.98 -9.22 15.38
C LEU A 152 -7.30 -9.14 16.19
N ARG A 153 -7.47 -10.02 17.19
CA ARG A 153 -8.68 -10.15 18.02
C ARG A 153 -8.60 -9.36 19.34
N SER A 154 -7.41 -9.05 19.86
CA SER A 154 -7.26 -8.39 21.17
C SER A 154 -7.36 -6.86 21.12
N GLY A 155 -8.19 -6.32 20.22
CA GLY A 155 -8.41 -4.89 20.05
C GLY A 155 -9.79 -4.43 20.56
N PRO A 156 -9.98 -3.12 20.80
CA PRO A 156 -11.30 -2.58 21.15
C PRO A 156 -12.32 -2.85 20.03
N VAL A 157 -13.61 -2.88 20.34
CA VAL A 157 -14.66 -3.02 19.33
C VAL A 157 -14.74 -1.73 18.52
N TRP A 158 -14.38 -1.80 17.24
CA TRP A 158 -14.50 -0.69 16.30
C TRP A 158 -15.87 -0.71 15.64
N GLN A 159 -16.56 0.43 15.66
CA GLN A 159 -17.87 0.62 15.03
C GLN A 159 -17.80 1.81 14.08
N SER A 160 -18.48 1.70 12.94
CA SER A 160 -18.70 2.83 12.04
C SER A 160 -19.66 3.85 12.65
N ALA A 161 -19.79 5.02 12.01
CA ALA A 161 -20.82 6.00 12.37
C ALA A 161 -22.26 5.44 12.25
N SER A 162 -22.49 4.46 11.37
CA SER A 162 -23.76 3.73 11.23
C SER A 162 -23.99 2.65 12.29
N GLY A 163 -23.00 2.38 13.15
CA GLY A 163 -23.07 1.33 14.19
C GLY A 163 -22.64 -0.06 13.71
N ASP A 164 -22.13 -0.18 12.49
CA ASP A 164 -21.66 -1.46 11.95
C ASP A 164 -20.33 -1.88 12.56
N ALA A 165 -20.19 -3.18 12.87
CA ALA A 165 -18.93 -3.72 13.35
C ALA A 165 -17.85 -3.67 12.25
N LEU A 166 -16.70 -3.09 12.58
CA LEU A 166 -15.54 -2.97 11.70
C LEU A 166 -14.51 -4.09 11.90
N ASN A 167 -14.48 -4.68 13.10
CA ASN A 167 -13.60 -5.81 13.41
C ASN A 167 -14.20 -7.12 12.89
N LEU A 168 -13.96 -7.44 11.63
CA LEU A 168 -14.29 -8.76 11.08
C LEU A 168 -13.16 -9.76 11.34
N ALA A 169 -13.51 -11.03 11.46
CA ALA A 169 -12.49 -12.08 11.55
C ALA A 169 -11.70 -12.16 10.24
N PRO A 170 -10.40 -12.49 10.25
CA PRO A 170 -9.61 -12.63 9.02
C PRO A 170 -10.23 -13.60 8.00
N ALA A 171 -10.84 -14.69 8.46
CA ALA A 171 -11.55 -15.64 7.61
C ALA A 171 -12.79 -15.03 6.93
N GLU A 172 -13.50 -14.13 7.61
CA GLU A 172 -14.65 -13.43 7.06
C GLU A 172 -14.21 -12.42 6.00
N LEU A 173 -13.15 -11.63 6.27
CA LEU A 173 -12.55 -10.72 5.29
C LEU A 173 -12.08 -11.46 4.04
N LEU A 174 -11.43 -12.61 4.20
CA LEU A 174 -11.04 -13.45 3.07
C LEU A 174 -12.26 -13.96 2.28
N SER A 175 -13.32 -14.39 2.97
CA SER A 175 -14.54 -14.84 2.32
C SER A 175 -15.23 -13.71 1.52
N LEU A 176 -15.16 -12.47 2.03
CA LEU A 176 -15.66 -11.28 1.33
C LEU A 176 -14.79 -10.98 0.11
N ALA A 177 -13.45 -11.07 0.23
CA ALA A 177 -12.55 -10.87 -0.88
C ALA A 177 -12.78 -11.89 -2.01
N GLN A 178 -12.96 -13.16 -1.67
CA GLN A 178 -13.27 -14.21 -2.64
C GLN A 178 -14.62 -13.97 -3.35
N LYS A 179 -15.64 -13.54 -2.63
CA LYS A 179 -16.96 -13.18 -3.22
C LYS A 179 -16.88 -11.95 -4.11
N SER A 180 -16.06 -10.97 -3.76
CA SER A 180 -15.88 -9.72 -4.49
C SER A 180 -14.89 -9.83 -5.64
N LEU A 181 -14.19 -10.97 -5.81
CA LEU A 181 -13.14 -11.15 -6.80
C LEU A 181 -13.54 -10.78 -8.24
N PRO A 182 -14.75 -11.11 -8.74
CA PRO A 182 -15.17 -10.66 -10.08
C PRO A 182 -15.22 -9.13 -10.21
N ARG A 183 -15.73 -8.44 -9.18
CA ARG A 183 -15.81 -6.97 -9.15
C ARG A 183 -14.44 -6.33 -9.02
N ILE A 184 -13.57 -6.91 -8.18
CA ILE A 184 -12.16 -6.48 -8.07
C ILE A 184 -11.48 -6.59 -9.44
N LYS A 185 -11.64 -7.72 -10.13
CA LYS A 185 -11.10 -7.92 -11.47
C LYS A 185 -11.60 -6.85 -12.44
N GLU A 186 -12.91 -6.60 -12.49
CA GLU A 186 -13.50 -5.56 -13.34
C GLU A 186 -12.89 -4.18 -13.04
N THR A 187 -12.83 -3.79 -11.76
CA THR A 187 -12.22 -2.53 -11.32
C THR A 187 -10.80 -2.34 -11.88
N TYR A 188 -9.89 -3.31 -11.69
CA TYR A 188 -8.51 -3.15 -12.17
C TYR A 188 -8.40 -3.26 -13.70
N VAL A 189 -9.20 -4.09 -14.35
CA VAL A 189 -9.17 -4.21 -15.81
C VAL A 189 -9.65 -2.93 -16.48
N ASP A 190 -10.72 -2.33 -15.96
CA ASP A 190 -11.26 -1.07 -16.47
C ASP A 190 -10.30 0.09 -16.22
N GLU A 191 -9.68 0.16 -15.03
CA GLU A 191 -8.64 1.14 -14.71
C GLU A 191 -7.48 1.08 -15.73
N MET A 192 -6.99 -0.13 -16.04
CA MET A 192 -5.91 -0.30 -17.02
C MET A 192 -6.35 0.03 -18.45
N ARG A 193 -7.59 -0.33 -18.82
CA ARG A 193 -8.13 0.02 -20.14
C ARG A 193 -8.26 1.53 -20.31
N GLN A 194 -8.69 2.23 -19.26
CA GLN A 194 -8.77 3.70 -19.26
C GLN A 194 -7.37 4.32 -19.33
N LYS A 195 -6.41 3.81 -18.56
CA LYS A 195 -5.03 4.30 -18.52
C LYS A 195 -4.29 4.16 -19.86
N PHE A 196 -4.42 3.02 -20.54
CA PHE A 196 -3.68 2.73 -21.77
C PHE A 196 -4.47 2.99 -23.07
N GLY A 197 -5.81 3.03 -23.01
CA GLY A 197 -6.68 3.41 -24.13
C GLY A 197 -6.38 2.64 -25.42
N SER A 198 -6.09 3.38 -26.50
CA SER A 198 -5.80 2.80 -27.83
C SER A 198 -4.52 1.97 -27.89
N GLN A 199 -3.61 2.10 -26.91
CA GLN A 199 -2.37 1.32 -26.87
C GLN A 199 -2.65 -0.17 -26.65
N VAL A 200 -3.73 -0.52 -25.93
CA VAL A 200 -4.15 -1.91 -25.71
C VAL A 200 -4.42 -2.58 -27.06
N SER A 201 -5.28 -1.99 -27.88
CA SER A 201 -5.60 -2.52 -29.21
C SER A 201 -4.36 -2.65 -30.10
N ALA A 202 -3.51 -1.61 -30.12
CA ALA A 202 -2.28 -1.64 -30.92
C ALA A 202 -1.30 -2.74 -30.47
N SER A 203 -1.17 -2.96 -29.16
CA SER A 203 -0.33 -4.03 -28.60
C SER A 203 -0.88 -5.42 -28.90
N ARG A 204 -2.20 -5.58 -28.85
CA ARG A 204 -2.89 -6.82 -29.22
C ARG A 204 -2.61 -7.21 -30.67
N MET A 205 -2.78 -6.27 -31.61
CA MET A 205 -2.51 -6.54 -33.03
C MET A 205 -1.04 -6.93 -33.28
N ARG A 206 -0.09 -6.35 -32.53
CA ARG A 206 1.32 -6.76 -32.57
C ARG A 206 1.55 -8.16 -32.01
N ASN A 207 0.86 -8.51 -30.93
CA ASN A 207 0.97 -9.82 -30.27
C ASN A 207 0.34 -10.94 -31.11
N GLU A 208 -0.76 -10.66 -31.80
CA GLU A 208 -1.46 -11.58 -32.71
C GLU A 208 -0.79 -11.66 -34.11
N GLU A 209 0.39 -11.03 -34.29
CA GLU A 209 1.12 -10.97 -35.56
C GLU A 209 0.27 -10.47 -36.75
N ALA A 210 -0.76 -9.66 -36.47
CA ALA A 210 -1.62 -9.05 -37.47
C ALA A 210 -0.94 -7.79 -38.07
N VAL A 211 0.20 -8.00 -38.73
CA VAL A 211 1.13 -6.95 -39.21
C VAL A 211 0.43 -5.89 -40.09
N PHE A 212 -0.59 -6.30 -40.84
CA PHE A 212 -1.36 -5.43 -41.74
C PHE A 212 -2.27 -4.42 -41.00
N SER A 213 -2.47 -4.58 -39.70
CA SER A 213 -3.31 -3.71 -38.87
C SER A 213 -2.48 -2.84 -37.90
N VAL A 214 -1.16 -2.80 -38.07
CA VAL A 214 -0.26 -2.03 -37.20
C VAL A 214 0.25 -0.80 -37.97
N ASP A 215 -0.09 0.40 -37.49
CA ASP A 215 0.30 1.66 -38.14
C ASP A 215 1.81 1.93 -38.13
N CYS A 216 2.55 1.30 -37.20
CA CYS A 216 3.99 1.48 -37.09
C CYS A 216 4.68 0.29 -36.42
N LEU A 217 5.79 -0.16 -37.01
CA LEU A 217 6.69 -1.17 -36.43
C LEU A 217 7.73 -0.55 -35.47
N SER A 218 7.69 0.77 -35.26
CA SER A 218 8.60 1.41 -34.31
C SER A 218 8.27 0.98 -32.88
N ILE A 219 9.26 0.42 -32.22
CA ILE A 219 9.19 0.05 -30.82
C ILE A 219 9.65 1.26 -30.01
N ARG A 220 8.85 1.69 -29.03
CA ARG A 220 9.29 2.70 -28.07
C ARG A 220 10.30 2.06 -27.12
N VAL A 221 11.52 2.57 -27.10
CA VAL A 221 12.47 2.24 -26.03
C VAL A 221 11.90 2.83 -24.75
N ALA A 222 11.49 1.97 -23.83
CA ALA A 222 10.88 2.38 -22.58
C ALA A 222 11.96 2.63 -21.53
N SER A 223 11.86 3.76 -20.83
CA SER A 223 12.66 4.06 -19.65
C SER A 223 12.03 3.54 -18.36
N GLN A 224 10.78 3.04 -18.41
CA GLN A 224 10.02 2.57 -17.25
C GLN A 224 9.07 1.42 -17.67
N ALA A 225 8.73 0.55 -16.71
CA ALA A 225 7.70 -0.47 -16.88
C ALA A 225 6.31 0.16 -17.01
N LEU A 226 5.32 -0.62 -17.46
CA LEU A 226 3.92 -0.18 -17.58
C LEU A 226 3.32 0.22 -16.23
N LEU A 227 3.63 -0.54 -15.19
CA LEU A 227 3.16 -0.31 -13.83
C LEU A 227 4.33 -0.25 -12.84
N HIS A 228 4.15 0.55 -11.80
CA HIS A 228 5.05 0.60 -10.64
C HIS A 228 4.69 -0.50 -9.63
N SER A 229 5.59 -0.75 -8.68
CA SER A 229 5.40 -1.82 -7.68
C SER A 229 4.21 -1.61 -6.73
N ASP A 230 3.69 -0.39 -6.63
CA ASP A 230 2.52 0.01 -5.85
C ASP A 230 1.21 0.03 -6.67
N TRP A 231 1.18 -0.65 -7.82
CA TRP A 231 0.03 -0.68 -8.72
C TRP A 231 -1.29 -1.08 -8.06
N MET A 232 -1.25 -1.82 -6.95
CA MET A 232 -2.46 -2.19 -6.21
C MET A 232 -3.23 -0.97 -5.71
N TYR A 233 -2.60 0.19 -5.58
CA TYR A 233 -3.25 1.44 -5.16
C TYR A 233 -3.78 2.28 -6.31
N LEU A 234 -3.58 1.89 -7.58
CA LEU A 234 -3.92 2.73 -8.74
C LEU A 234 -5.35 3.29 -8.74
N PRO A 235 -6.40 2.50 -8.41
CA PRO A 235 -7.75 3.08 -8.36
C PRO A 235 -7.92 4.18 -7.29
N ILE A 236 -7.21 4.06 -6.16
CA ILE A 236 -7.24 5.07 -5.08
C ILE A 236 -6.43 6.29 -5.51
N GLU A 237 -5.25 6.08 -6.07
CA GLU A 237 -4.39 7.14 -6.60
C GLU A 237 -5.10 7.95 -7.68
N HIS A 238 -5.79 7.28 -8.61
CA HIS A 238 -6.60 7.92 -9.66
C HIS A 238 -7.59 8.91 -9.05
N PHE A 239 -8.43 8.45 -8.12
CA PHE A 239 -9.45 9.31 -7.52
C PHE A 239 -8.87 10.42 -6.63
N TYR A 240 -7.72 10.18 -6.01
CA TYR A 240 -7.02 11.22 -5.26
C TYR A 240 -6.56 12.35 -6.20
N GLN A 241 -5.96 12.00 -7.34
CA GLN A 241 -5.54 12.98 -8.35
C GLN A 241 -6.73 13.64 -9.06
N GLU A 242 -7.80 12.89 -9.32
CA GLU A 242 -9.05 13.42 -9.87
C GLU A 242 -9.66 14.45 -8.92
N HIS A 243 -9.79 14.14 -7.63
CA HIS A 243 -10.34 15.05 -6.64
C HIS A 243 -9.48 16.32 -6.47
N LYS A 244 -8.15 16.19 -6.57
CA LYS A 244 -7.24 17.34 -6.59
C LYS A 244 -7.43 18.27 -7.79
N THR A 245 -7.74 17.72 -8.96
CA THR A 245 -7.91 18.51 -10.19
C THR A 245 -9.32 19.04 -10.36
N ASN A 246 -10.32 18.24 -9.99
CA ASN A 246 -11.75 18.53 -10.10
C ASN A 246 -12.46 18.00 -8.83
N PRO A 247 -12.71 18.86 -7.82
CA PRO A 247 -13.34 18.45 -6.55
C PRO A 247 -14.86 18.23 -6.66
N SER A 248 -15.32 17.66 -7.78
CA SER A 248 -16.72 17.30 -7.98
C SER A 248 -17.01 15.94 -7.36
N ASP A 249 -17.94 15.90 -6.41
CA ASP A 249 -18.42 14.67 -5.74
C ASP A 249 -19.44 13.87 -6.58
N ALA A 250 -19.48 14.10 -7.90
CA ALA A 250 -20.32 13.30 -8.78
C ALA A 250 -19.90 11.81 -8.74
N ASP A 251 -20.89 10.92 -8.63
CA ASP A 251 -20.76 9.45 -8.64
C ASP A 251 -20.05 8.83 -7.41
N THR A 252 -20.44 9.28 -6.20
CA THR A 252 -19.88 8.80 -4.93
C THR A 252 -20.01 7.28 -4.73
N ASP A 253 -21.11 6.67 -5.17
CA ASP A 253 -21.35 5.23 -5.00
C ASP A 253 -20.37 4.38 -5.82
N PHE A 254 -20.14 4.75 -7.10
CA PHE A 254 -19.16 4.10 -7.94
C PHE A 254 -17.75 4.24 -7.34
N LYS A 255 -17.36 5.46 -6.96
CA LYS A 255 -16.07 5.73 -6.32
C LYS A 255 -15.87 4.88 -5.05
N THR A 256 -16.90 4.81 -4.21
CA THR A 256 -16.90 4.00 -2.98
C THR A 256 -16.68 2.52 -3.28
N SER A 257 -17.41 1.96 -4.25
CA SER A 257 -17.27 0.55 -4.63
C SER A 257 -15.88 0.22 -5.18
N THR A 258 -15.30 1.12 -5.98
CA THR A 258 -13.97 0.95 -6.57
C THR A 258 -12.87 1.05 -5.52
N VAL A 259 -12.95 2.02 -4.60
CA VAL A 259 -12.02 2.12 -3.46
C VAL A 259 -12.14 0.90 -2.54
N GLN A 260 -13.36 0.45 -2.25
CA GLN A 260 -13.57 -0.76 -1.46
C GLN A 260 -12.93 -1.99 -2.11
N ASN A 261 -13.11 -2.17 -3.43
CA ASN A 261 -12.50 -3.28 -4.18
C ASN A 261 -10.95 -3.20 -4.14
N SER A 262 -10.39 -2.00 -4.32
CA SER A 262 -8.95 -1.75 -4.27
C SER A 262 -8.35 -2.04 -2.88
N LEU A 263 -9.01 -1.58 -1.82
CA LEU A 263 -8.62 -1.88 -0.44
C LEU A 263 -8.76 -3.37 -0.11
N CYS A 264 -9.81 -4.01 -0.60
CA CYS A 264 -10.03 -5.44 -0.43
C CYS A 264 -8.90 -6.26 -1.08
N TRP A 265 -8.50 -5.89 -2.29
CA TRP A 265 -7.37 -6.53 -2.97
C TRP A 265 -6.04 -6.26 -2.26
N THR A 266 -5.80 -5.03 -1.85
CA THR A 266 -4.62 -4.65 -1.08
C THR A 266 -4.52 -5.47 0.20
N HIS A 267 -5.63 -5.59 0.94
CA HIS A 267 -5.68 -6.41 2.15
C HIS A 267 -5.30 -7.86 1.87
N PHE A 268 -5.86 -8.45 0.80
CA PHE A 268 -5.51 -9.81 0.37
C PHE A 268 -4.01 -9.96 0.14
N LEU A 269 -3.39 -9.03 -0.60
CA LEU A 269 -1.95 -9.06 -0.86
C LEU A 269 -1.11 -8.97 0.42
N PHE A 270 -1.49 -8.11 1.38
CA PHE A 270 -0.79 -7.99 2.66
C PHE A 270 -0.80 -9.30 3.48
N VAL A 271 -1.89 -10.07 3.39
CA VAL A 271 -2.02 -11.35 4.08
C VAL A 271 -1.28 -12.46 3.34
N HIS A 272 -1.48 -12.55 2.03
CA HIS A 272 -1.16 -13.73 1.23
C HIS A 272 0.09 -13.61 0.36
N ARG A 273 0.50 -12.39 0.00
CA ARG A 273 1.55 -12.12 -1.00
C ARG A 273 2.53 -11.08 -0.47
N LYS A 274 3.07 -11.34 0.72
CA LYS A 274 4.02 -10.45 1.42
C LYS A 274 5.26 -10.12 0.58
N SER A 275 5.70 -11.05 -0.27
CA SER A 275 6.79 -10.84 -1.23
C SER A 275 6.57 -9.59 -2.09
N VAL A 276 5.35 -9.41 -2.61
CA VAL A 276 4.98 -8.28 -3.46
C VAL A 276 4.80 -7.01 -2.66
N THR A 277 4.11 -7.07 -1.52
CA THR A 277 3.90 -5.87 -0.70
C THR A 277 5.22 -5.36 -0.10
N SER A 278 6.17 -6.25 0.19
CA SER A 278 7.49 -5.85 0.72
C SER A 278 8.35 -5.05 -0.26
N LEU A 279 8.01 -5.03 -1.55
CA LEU A 279 8.70 -4.21 -2.56
C LEU A 279 8.38 -2.71 -2.40
N VAL A 280 7.27 -2.39 -1.74
CA VAL A 280 6.80 -1.02 -1.54
C VAL A 280 7.19 -0.56 -0.13
N PRO A 281 7.85 0.60 0.03
CA PRO A 281 8.22 1.10 1.36
C PRO A 281 6.99 1.38 2.23
N SER A 282 7.11 1.18 3.54
CA SER A 282 5.98 1.34 4.47
C SER A 282 5.35 2.73 4.45
N VAL A 283 6.13 3.79 4.22
CA VAL A 283 5.61 5.16 4.09
C VAL A 283 4.74 5.33 2.85
N ILE A 284 5.05 4.63 1.76
CA ILE A 284 4.28 4.66 0.52
C ILE A 284 2.94 3.94 0.71
N HIS A 285 2.94 2.78 1.38
CA HIS A 285 1.70 2.14 1.82
C HIS A 285 0.86 3.06 2.70
N TYR A 286 1.47 3.75 3.67
CA TYR A 286 0.77 4.70 4.52
C TYR A 286 0.13 5.82 3.69
N CYS A 287 0.88 6.45 2.78
CA CYS A 287 0.36 7.54 1.95
C CYS A 287 -0.83 7.08 1.11
N HIS A 288 -0.73 5.96 0.39
CA HIS A 288 -1.83 5.46 -0.44
C HIS A 288 -3.06 5.05 0.36
N LEU A 289 -2.89 4.43 1.53
CA LEU A 289 -4.01 4.14 2.43
C LEU A 289 -4.63 5.43 2.97
N ALA A 290 -3.82 6.41 3.37
CA ALA A 290 -4.30 7.71 3.86
C ALA A 290 -4.98 8.53 2.76
N SER A 291 -4.59 8.37 1.48
CA SER A 291 -5.26 9.02 0.35
C SER A 291 -6.74 8.65 0.26
N THR A 292 -7.19 7.52 0.81
CA THR A 292 -8.63 7.17 0.86
C THR A 292 -9.47 8.18 1.64
N PHE A 293 -8.88 8.88 2.62
CA PHE A 293 -9.55 9.99 3.31
C PHE A 293 -9.63 11.24 2.44
N LEU A 294 -8.74 11.37 1.46
CA LEU A 294 -8.64 12.52 0.55
C LEU A 294 -9.40 12.28 -0.77
N THR A 295 -9.94 11.08 -0.99
CA THR A 295 -10.79 10.73 -2.13
C THR A 295 -12.26 11.03 -1.82
N GLY A 296 -12.66 12.30 -1.95
CA GLY A 296 -14.05 12.75 -1.76
C GLY A 296 -14.45 12.95 -0.28
N SER A 297 -15.57 13.64 -0.06
CA SER A 297 -15.93 14.17 1.26
C SER A 297 -16.47 13.16 2.28
N GLY A 298 -16.93 11.98 1.86
CA GLY A 298 -17.61 11.01 2.74
C GLY A 298 -17.32 9.54 2.49
N LEU A 299 -16.46 9.21 1.52
CA LEU A 299 -16.18 7.81 1.13
C LEU A 299 -15.60 6.99 2.30
N PHE A 300 -14.75 7.61 3.10
CA PHE A 300 -14.14 6.97 4.27
C PHE A 300 -15.13 6.64 5.40
N LEU A 301 -16.37 7.15 5.34
CA LEU A 301 -17.44 6.80 6.27
C LEU A 301 -18.14 5.49 5.90
N ASP A 302 -17.94 5.00 4.68
CA ASP A 302 -18.51 3.72 4.25
C ASP A 302 -17.94 2.56 5.10
N PRO A 303 -18.78 1.74 5.73
CA PRO A 303 -18.32 0.64 6.57
C PRO A 303 -17.49 -0.40 5.81
N GLY A 304 -17.75 -0.61 4.52
CA GLY A 304 -16.96 -1.52 3.67
C GLY A 304 -15.54 -1.03 3.47
N VAL A 305 -15.37 0.27 3.20
CA VAL A 305 -14.07 0.96 3.12
C VAL A 305 -13.36 0.90 4.48
N GLN A 306 -14.02 1.31 5.56
CA GLN A 306 -13.43 1.35 6.91
C GLN A 306 -12.90 0.00 7.37
N ARG A 307 -13.64 -1.09 7.12
CA ARG A 307 -13.23 -2.47 7.47
C ARG A 307 -11.89 -2.84 6.85
N HIS A 308 -11.76 -2.67 5.53
CA HIS A 308 -10.54 -3.06 4.82
C HIS A 308 -9.39 -2.09 5.12
N LEU A 309 -9.67 -0.80 5.30
CA LEU A 309 -8.68 0.20 5.67
C LEU A 309 -8.10 -0.08 7.07
N LEU A 310 -8.96 -0.33 8.06
CA LEU A 310 -8.55 -0.70 9.42
C LEU A 310 -7.74 -2.00 9.43
N ALA A 311 -8.23 -3.04 8.76
CA ALA A 311 -7.56 -4.34 8.72
C ALA A 311 -6.18 -4.24 8.06
N THR A 312 -6.07 -3.50 6.96
CA THR A 312 -4.80 -3.31 6.24
C THR A 312 -3.83 -2.43 7.05
N LEU A 313 -4.32 -1.38 7.70
CA LEU A 313 -3.48 -0.55 8.57
C LEU A 313 -2.90 -1.37 9.73
N ARG A 314 -3.70 -2.23 10.37
CA ARG A 314 -3.20 -3.12 11.44
C ARG A 314 -2.07 -4.03 10.94
N LEU A 315 -2.21 -4.60 9.75
CA LEU A 315 -1.15 -5.42 9.14
C LEU A 315 0.09 -4.58 8.87
N LEU A 316 -0.03 -3.39 8.29
CA LEU A 316 1.10 -2.50 8.05
C LEU A 316 1.84 -2.14 9.35
N LEU A 317 1.11 -1.78 10.40
CA LEU A 317 1.68 -1.42 11.71
C LEU A 317 2.33 -2.62 12.42
N SER A 318 1.84 -3.84 12.17
CA SER A 318 2.39 -5.06 12.76
C SER A 318 3.76 -5.46 12.22
N TRP A 319 4.19 -4.90 11.09
CA TRP A 319 5.49 -5.22 10.49
C TRP A 319 6.68 -4.71 11.32
N HIS A 320 6.45 -3.98 12.42
CA HIS A 320 7.48 -3.40 13.29
C HIS A 320 8.49 -2.50 12.55
N VAL A 321 8.13 -1.95 11.38
CA VAL A 321 8.96 -1.05 10.57
C VAL A 321 8.69 0.41 10.96
N SER A 322 9.75 1.23 11.03
CA SER A 322 9.62 2.68 11.16
C SER A 322 9.26 3.32 9.81
N PHE A 323 8.40 4.33 9.81
CA PHE A 323 8.08 5.09 8.61
C PHE A 323 9.18 6.11 8.34
N ASP A 324 9.76 6.09 7.14
CA ASP A 324 10.67 7.14 6.70
C ASP A 324 9.89 8.26 6.01
N PHE A 325 9.49 9.27 6.78
CA PHE A 325 8.76 10.43 6.27
C PHE A 325 9.63 11.41 5.46
N ASN A 326 10.94 11.17 5.38
CA ASN A 326 11.85 11.94 4.53
C ASN A 326 12.09 11.29 3.16
N TYR A 327 11.38 10.19 2.87
CA TYR A 327 11.47 9.51 1.59
C TYR A 327 10.97 10.41 0.44
N LYS A 328 11.85 10.70 -0.52
CA LYS A 328 11.58 11.64 -1.64
C LYS A 328 11.52 10.98 -3.01
N ASP A 329 11.83 9.69 -3.09
CA ASP A 329 12.12 9.01 -4.35
C ASP A 329 11.01 8.00 -4.73
N TRP A 330 9.75 8.44 -4.71
CA TRP A 330 8.62 7.64 -5.20
C TRP A 330 7.82 8.36 -6.29
N PRO A 331 7.64 7.76 -7.49
CA PRO A 331 6.83 8.36 -8.55
C PRO A 331 5.36 8.56 -8.11
N GLY A 332 4.75 9.67 -8.52
CA GLY A 332 3.30 9.90 -8.33
C GLY A 332 2.88 10.42 -6.95
N LEU A 333 3.73 10.31 -5.93
CA LEU A 333 3.43 10.83 -4.59
C LEU A 333 4.02 12.23 -4.35
N PRO A 334 3.25 13.16 -3.75
CA PRO A 334 3.77 14.46 -3.35
C PRO A 334 4.80 14.34 -2.22
N CYS A 335 5.51 15.44 -1.94
CA CYS A 335 6.32 15.56 -0.74
C CYS A 335 5.48 15.21 0.49
N PHE A 336 6.01 14.39 1.39
CA PHE A 336 5.26 13.92 2.56
C PHE A 336 4.75 15.07 3.44
N VAL A 337 5.50 16.18 3.53
CA VAL A 337 5.10 17.36 4.29
C VAL A 337 3.81 17.98 3.73
N ASP A 338 3.73 18.15 2.41
CA ASP A 338 2.55 18.71 1.75
C ASP A 338 1.36 17.73 1.86
N PHE A 339 1.63 16.44 1.69
CA PHE A 339 0.63 15.38 1.88
C PHE A 339 0.04 15.38 3.29
N TYR A 340 0.90 15.47 4.31
CA TYR A 340 0.47 15.44 5.70
C TYR A 340 -0.29 16.72 6.08
N THR A 341 0.14 17.87 5.56
CA THR A 341 -0.59 19.14 5.68
C THR A 341 -2.03 18.97 5.19
N GLU A 342 -2.19 18.50 3.94
CA GLU A 342 -3.49 18.23 3.33
C GLU A 342 -4.33 17.24 4.16
N LEU A 343 -3.70 16.17 4.64
CA LEU A 343 -4.37 15.14 5.44
C LEU A 343 -4.94 15.68 6.77
N VAL A 344 -4.16 16.47 7.51
CA VAL A 344 -4.59 17.05 8.79
C VAL A 344 -5.64 18.13 8.59
N GLU A 345 -5.50 18.97 7.57
CA GLU A 345 -6.49 20.00 7.24
C GLU A 345 -7.82 19.36 6.84
N HIS A 346 -7.77 18.30 6.03
CA HIS A 346 -8.96 17.54 5.67
C HIS A 346 -9.60 16.85 6.88
N TYR A 347 -8.77 16.29 7.77
CA TYR A 347 -9.24 15.73 9.04
C TYR A 347 -9.97 16.79 9.88
N ALA A 348 -9.40 17.98 10.04
CA ALA A 348 -10.04 19.09 10.75
C ALA A 348 -11.36 19.54 10.11
N GLY A 349 -11.43 19.51 8.77
CA GLY A 349 -12.58 20.00 8.02
C GLY A 349 -13.78 19.05 7.95
N VAL A 350 -13.54 17.74 7.76
CA VAL A 350 -14.64 16.81 7.38
C VAL A 350 -14.63 15.47 8.11
N SER A 351 -13.67 15.19 9.01
CA SER A 351 -13.61 13.86 9.65
C SER A 351 -14.72 13.59 10.67
N TYR A 352 -15.35 14.64 11.20
CA TYR A 352 -16.24 14.57 12.36
C TYR A 352 -15.61 13.88 13.58
N GLY A 353 -14.27 13.89 13.70
CA GLY A 353 -13.55 13.20 14.76
C GLY A 353 -13.50 11.68 14.59
N ASP A 354 -13.62 11.17 13.36
CA ASP A 354 -13.54 9.73 13.07
C ASP A 354 -12.27 9.10 13.68
N LYS A 355 -12.45 8.02 14.41
CA LYS A 355 -11.37 7.39 15.20
C LYS A 355 -10.31 6.74 14.32
N LEU A 356 -10.70 6.22 13.15
CA LEU A 356 -9.76 5.58 12.23
C LEU A 356 -8.91 6.65 11.56
N PHE A 357 -9.53 7.72 11.06
CA PHE A 357 -8.83 8.87 10.51
C PHE A 357 -7.90 9.52 11.54
N SER A 358 -8.36 9.68 12.79
CA SER A 358 -7.53 10.14 13.90
C SER A 358 -6.28 9.28 14.09
N ASN A 359 -6.41 7.96 13.97
CA ASN A 359 -5.26 7.05 14.08
C ASN A 359 -4.24 7.25 12.94
N PHE A 360 -4.70 7.50 11.70
CA PHE A 360 -3.80 7.81 10.58
C PHE A 360 -3.03 9.12 10.82
N VAL A 361 -3.74 10.19 11.18
CA VAL A 361 -3.14 11.51 11.43
C VAL A 361 -2.12 11.46 12.58
N LEU A 362 -2.31 10.60 13.58
CA LEU A 362 -1.38 10.47 14.69
C LEU A 362 -0.11 9.66 14.38
N ILE A 363 -0.02 8.94 13.26
CA ILE A 363 1.18 8.13 12.94
C ILE A 363 2.44 9.03 12.87
N PRO A 364 2.45 10.17 12.16
CA PRO A 364 3.63 11.04 12.11
C PRO A 364 3.89 11.82 13.41
N VAL A 365 2.91 11.90 14.32
CA VAL A 365 2.97 12.66 15.59
C VAL A 365 3.73 11.91 16.68
N GLN A 366 4.08 10.62 16.49
CA GLN A 366 4.90 9.85 17.44
C GLN A 366 6.21 10.57 17.79
N ALA A 367 6.68 10.41 19.03
CA ALA A 367 7.80 11.18 19.59
C ALA A 367 9.13 10.95 18.85
N ARG A 368 9.31 9.77 18.26
CA ARG A 368 10.51 9.39 17.48
C ARG A 368 10.69 10.13 16.15
N TYR A 369 9.64 10.74 15.61
CA TYR A 369 9.71 11.44 14.33
C TYR A 369 10.02 12.92 14.52
N ASP A 370 10.22 13.63 13.40
CA ASP A 370 10.51 15.05 13.41
C ASP A 370 9.45 15.84 14.19
N ALA A 371 9.89 16.75 15.05
CA ALA A 371 9.01 17.62 15.85
C ALA A 371 8.12 18.49 14.96
N TYR A 372 8.48 18.72 13.70
CA TYR A 372 7.65 19.39 12.70
C TYR A 372 6.21 18.86 12.69
N PHE A 373 6.01 17.54 12.60
CA PHE A 373 4.65 16.96 12.52
C PHE A 373 3.84 17.19 13.80
N ARG A 374 4.50 17.15 14.96
CA ARG A 374 3.87 17.46 16.27
C ARG A 374 3.51 18.94 16.36
N LYS A 375 4.40 19.84 15.95
CA LYS A 375 4.15 21.30 15.96
C LYS A 375 3.01 21.65 15.00
N PHE A 376 3.02 21.10 13.79
CA PHE A 376 1.98 21.33 12.80
C PHE A 376 0.61 20.86 13.31
N PHE A 377 0.54 19.67 13.92
CA PHE A 377 -0.70 19.15 14.48
C PHE A 377 -1.19 19.97 15.69
N PHE A 378 -0.33 20.24 16.68
CA PHE A 378 -0.74 20.88 17.94
C PHE A 378 -0.86 22.40 17.89
N ALA A 379 -0.07 23.08 17.06
CA ALA A 379 0.00 24.55 17.04
C ALA A 379 -0.75 25.17 15.86
N GLU A 380 -0.69 24.55 14.68
CA GLU A 380 -1.26 25.11 13.46
C GLU A 380 -2.69 24.62 13.21
N ASN A 381 -3.04 23.42 13.68
CA ASN A 381 -4.33 22.78 13.45
C ASN A 381 -5.11 22.55 14.76
N LEU A 382 -5.47 23.64 15.44
CA LEU A 382 -6.18 23.58 16.73
C LEU A 382 -7.51 22.82 16.66
N GLU A 383 -8.20 22.85 15.52
CA GLU A 383 -9.45 22.12 15.34
C GLU A 383 -9.21 20.61 15.27
N ALA A 384 -8.17 20.16 14.57
CA ALA A 384 -7.76 18.75 14.57
C ALA A 384 -7.51 18.24 16.00
N VAL A 385 -6.81 19.02 16.83
CA VAL A 385 -6.57 18.68 18.24
C VAL A 385 -7.90 18.49 18.99
N ARG A 386 -8.85 19.40 18.80
CA ARG A 386 -10.13 19.41 19.54
C ARG A 386 -11.03 18.23 19.18
N ILE A 387 -11.10 17.85 17.91
CA ILE A 387 -11.95 16.77 17.44
C ILE A 387 -11.32 15.39 17.64
N THR A 388 -10.02 15.32 17.96
CA THR A 388 -9.32 14.06 18.26
C THR A 388 -9.73 13.50 19.62
N SER A 389 -10.85 12.79 19.63
CA SER A 389 -11.41 12.14 20.82
C SER A 389 -11.05 10.64 20.87
N LEU A 390 -9.75 10.36 20.97
CA LEU A 390 -9.22 9.00 21.12
C LEU A 390 -8.86 8.69 22.57
N ASN A 391 -9.24 7.50 23.02
CA ASN A 391 -8.72 6.90 24.24
C ASN A 391 -7.50 6.02 23.95
N THR A 392 -6.70 5.76 24.99
CA THR A 392 -5.51 4.88 24.94
C THR A 392 -5.80 3.50 24.34
N HIS A 393 -6.97 2.92 24.63
CA HIS A 393 -7.35 1.60 24.11
C HIS A 393 -7.82 1.62 22.65
N GLU A 394 -8.17 2.79 22.11
CA GLU A 394 -8.60 3.03 20.72
C GLU A 394 -7.44 3.37 19.79
N LEU A 395 -6.22 3.45 20.33
CA LEU A 395 -5.02 3.69 19.57
C LEU A 395 -4.51 2.36 18.97
N LEU A 396 -4.29 2.35 17.66
CA LEU A 396 -3.74 1.19 16.93
C LEU A 396 -2.23 1.03 17.16
N LEU A 397 -1.57 2.11 17.59
CA LEU A 397 -0.16 2.15 17.93
C LEU A 397 0.05 1.99 19.44
N PRO A 398 1.17 1.39 19.88
CA PRO A 398 1.56 1.43 21.27
C PRO A 398 1.70 2.88 21.76
N VAL A 399 1.02 3.23 22.86
CA VAL A 399 1.01 4.58 23.44
C VAL A 399 2.42 5.05 23.78
N LYS A 400 3.30 4.12 24.18
CA LYS A 400 4.74 4.36 24.40
C LYS A 400 5.39 5.13 23.24
N ASN A 401 4.99 4.90 21.98
CA ASN A 401 5.61 5.56 20.84
C ASN A 401 5.36 7.07 20.80
N PHE A 402 4.37 7.55 21.56
CA PHE A 402 4.06 8.98 21.73
C PHE A 402 4.70 9.58 22.98
N LEU A 403 5.15 8.74 23.91
CA LEU A 403 5.74 9.15 25.19
C LEU A 403 7.28 9.09 25.13
N ASP A 404 7.83 8.12 24.40
CA ASP A 404 9.26 7.87 24.29
C ASP A 404 9.79 8.12 22.86
N PRO A 405 10.92 8.82 22.70
CA PRO A 405 11.69 9.49 23.76
C PRO A 405 10.96 10.74 24.32
N PRO A 406 11.31 11.20 25.53
CA PRO A 406 10.81 12.48 26.07
C PRO A 406 11.12 13.64 25.11
N GLU A 407 10.18 14.58 24.98
CA GLU A 407 10.31 15.72 24.07
C GLU A 407 11.51 16.61 24.46
N SER A 408 12.38 16.84 23.49
CA SER A 408 13.58 17.67 23.64
C SER A 408 13.42 19.07 23.05
N ASP A 409 12.47 19.26 22.13
CA ASP A 409 12.25 20.54 21.48
C ASP A 409 11.47 21.50 22.39
N GLU A 410 12.16 22.55 22.87
CA GLU A 410 11.57 23.53 23.79
C GLU A 410 10.37 24.27 23.19
N SER A 411 10.34 24.47 21.87
CA SER A 411 9.19 25.13 21.23
C SER A 411 7.95 24.23 21.27
N MET A 412 8.11 22.91 21.09
CA MET A 412 7.04 21.92 21.22
C MET A 412 6.57 21.78 22.67
N LEU A 413 7.49 21.81 23.65
CA LEU A 413 7.15 21.82 25.08
C LEU A 413 6.33 23.05 25.47
N SER A 414 6.68 24.23 24.96
CA SER A 414 5.90 25.45 25.13
C SER A 414 4.49 25.33 24.53
N ILE A 415 4.37 24.68 23.36
CA ILE A 415 3.07 24.38 22.74
C ILE A 415 2.25 23.46 23.64
N TYR A 416 2.80 22.33 24.11
CA TYR A 416 2.09 21.41 25.01
C TYR A 416 1.59 22.12 26.27
N PHE A 417 2.47 22.88 26.92
CA PHE A 417 2.12 23.63 28.12
C PHE A 417 0.99 24.63 27.86
N ARG A 418 1.04 25.35 26.74
CA ARG A 418 -0.02 26.28 26.31
C ARG A 418 -1.34 25.55 26.04
N CYS A 419 -1.31 24.40 25.37
CA CYS A 419 -2.52 23.61 25.08
C CYS A 419 -3.20 23.12 26.36
N ILE A 420 -2.42 22.66 27.36
CA ILE A 420 -2.93 22.27 28.68
C ILE A 420 -3.56 23.48 29.38
N ARG A 421 -2.81 24.58 29.50
CA ARG A 421 -3.24 25.78 30.23
C ARG A 421 -4.50 26.42 29.63
N SER A 422 -4.64 26.38 28.31
CA SER A 422 -5.80 26.93 27.59
C SER A 422 -7.00 25.98 27.52
N GLY A 423 -6.86 24.74 28.02
CA GLY A 423 -7.91 23.71 27.91
C GLY A 423 -8.18 23.28 26.46
N GLN A 424 -7.21 23.47 25.55
CA GLN A 424 -7.30 22.95 24.18
C GLN A 424 -7.21 21.43 24.16
N VAL A 425 -6.29 20.88 24.97
CA VAL A 425 -6.31 19.47 25.35
C VAL A 425 -6.99 19.34 26.70
N ASP A 426 -7.91 18.39 26.81
CA ASP A 426 -8.74 18.19 27.99
C ASP A 426 -8.87 16.69 28.33
N PRO A 427 -8.82 16.29 29.61
CA PRO A 427 -8.92 14.88 30.01
C PRO A 427 -10.22 14.19 29.60
N LYS A 428 -11.32 14.93 29.42
CA LYS A 428 -12.63 14.36 29.06
C LYS A 428 -12.84 14.32 27.55
N ARG A 429 -12.44 15.38 26.83
CA ARG A 429 -12.68 15.51 25.38
C ARG A 429 -11.58 14.85 24.55
N THR A 430 -10.31 15.06 24.92
CA THR A 430 -9.13 14.60 24.17
C THR A 430 -8.18 13.81 25.09
N PRO A 431 -8.64 12.71 25.71
CA PRO A 431 -7.91 12.04 26.80
C PRO A 431 -6.50 11.62 26.41
N LEU A 432 -6.32 11.03 25.21
CA LEU A 432 -5.00 10.63 24.72
C LEU A 432 -4.05 11.84 24.56
N LEU A 433 -4.47 12.88 23.82
CA LEU A 433 -3.62 14.06 23.58
C LEU A 433 -3.27 14.80 24.86
N HIS A 434 -4.21 14.88 25.80
CA HIS A 434 -3.97 15.44 27.12
C HIS A 434 -2.89 14.65 27.87
N SER A 435 -2.99 13.32 27.88
CA SER A 435 -2.00 12.46 28.54
C SER A 435 -0.59 12.61 27.95
N ILE A 436 -0.48 12.73 26.63
CA ILE A 436 0.79 12.96 25.92
C ILE A 436 1.40 14.31 26.31
N ALA A 437 0.60 15.38 26.26
CA ALA A 437 1.07 16.72 26.59
C ALA A 437 1.54 16.82 28.05
N VAL A 438 0.75 16.27 28.99
CA VAL A 438 1.11 16.25 30.41
C VAL A 438 2.38 15.43 30.65
N HIS A 439 2.51 14.27 30.02
CA HIS A 439 3.70 13.43 30.13
C HIS A 439 4.98 14.17 29.75
N HIS A 440 4.99 14.83 28.59
CA HIS A 440 6.18 15.53 28.10
C HIS A 440 6.52 16.77 28.94
N VAL A 441 5.52 17.56 29.32
CA VAL A 441 5.74 18.73 30.18
C VAL A 441 6.22 18.30 31.57
N SER A 442 5.61 17.27 32.18
CA SER A 442 6.04 16.74 33.47
C SER A 442 7.47 16.17 33.40
N SER A 443 7.77 15.38 32.37
CA SER A 443 9.12 14.83 32.18
C SER A 443 10.18 15.92 32.04
N TYR A 444 9.85 17.02 31.34
CA TYR A 444 10.76 18.15 31.18
C TYR A 444 11.03 18.92 32.49
N ILE A 445 9.99 19.19 33.29
CA ILE A 445 10.18 19.88 34.59
C ILE A 445 10.98 19.03 35.58
N HIS A 446 10.84 17.70 35.53
CA HIS A 446 11.58 16.77 36.38
C HIS A 446 12.97 16.41 35.84
N SER A 447 13.26 16.71 34.57
CA SER A 447 14.59 16.48 33.98
C SER A 447 15.68 17.31 34.68
N GLN A 448 16.96 16.96 34.49
CA GLN A 448 18.07 17.75 35.01
C GLN A 448 18.40 18.98 34.15
N HIS A 449 17.74 19.14 33.00
CA HIS A 449 17.97 20.30 32.12
C HIS A 449 17.50 21.59 32.79
N SER A 450 18.34 22.63 32.69
CA SER A 450 18.06 23.98 33.17
C SER A 450 17.93 24.92 31.97
N SER A 451 16.73 25.47 31.77
CA SER A 451 16.42 26.42 30.72
C SER A 451 15.56 27.57 31.28
N THR A 452 15.50 28.68 30.54
CA THR A 452 14.59 29.79 30.87
C THR A 452 13.13 29.35 30.81
N LEU A 453 12.76 28.58 29.78
CA LEU A 453 11.41 28.03 29.61
C LEU A 453 10.96 27.22 30.82
N LYS A 454 11.84 26.35 31.34
CA LYS A 454 11.54 25.53 32.52
C LYS A 454 11.28 26.38 33.76
N CYS A 455 12.12 27.39 34.01
CA CYS A 455 11.92 28.32 35.12
C CYS A 455 10.57 29.04 35.00
N ASP A 456 10.18 29.42 33.79
CA ASP A 456 8.91 30.11 33.54
C ASP A 456 7.70 29.20 33.71
N ILE A 457 7.78 27.94 33.24
CA ILE A 457 6.76 26.92 33.47
C ILE A 457 6.60 26.67 34.98
N LEU A 458 7.69 26.46 35.72
CA LEU A 458 7.65 26.21 37.16
C LEU A 458 7.06 27.40 37.94
N LYS A 459 7.41 28.64 37.57
CA LYS A 459 6.80 29.84 38.17
C LYS A 459 5.29 29.86 37.93
N GLN A 460 4.84 29.61 36.70
CA GLN A 460 3.41 29.60 36.38
C GLN A 460 2.65 28.48 37.10
N LEU A 461 3.22 27.27 37.17
CA LEU A 461 2.65 26.14 37.92
C LEU A 461 2.54 26.46 39.41
N SER A 462 3.58 27.07 40.00
CA SER A 462 3.57 27.45 41.42
C SER A 462 2.53 28.53 41.74
N THR A 463 2.27 29.45 40.80
CA THR A 463 1.30 30.54 40.95
C THR A 463 -0.15 30.04 40.81
N GLN A 464 -0.38 29.01 40.01
CA GLN A 464 -1.72 28.48 39.70
C GLN A 464 -1.92 27.06 40.24
N ARG A 465 -1.28 26.74 41.36
CA ARG A 465 -1.28 25.39 41.97
C ARG A 465 -2.66 24.93 42.41
N ASP A 466 -3.58 25.86 42.60
CA ASP A 466 -4.99 25.66 42.92
C ASP A 466 -5.80 25.12 41.73
N LYS A 467 -5.27 25.17 40.50
CA LYS A 467 -5.97 24.68 39.30
C LYS A 467 -5.68 23.21 39.05
N ASP A 468 -6.73 22.46 38.69
CA ASP A 468 -6.67 21.03 38.39
C ASP A 468 -5.60 20.67 37.35
N TRP A 469 -5.51 21.44 36.27
CA TRP A 469 -4.52 21.18 35.21
C TRP A 469 -3.07 21.36 35.69
N ALA A 470 -2.81 22.24 36.66
CA ALA A 470 -1.48 22.47 37.20
C ALA A 470 -1.06 21.32 38.13
N MET A 471 -2.00 20.82 38.95
CA MET A 471 -1.78 19.62 39.77
C MET A 471 -1.52 18.40 38.90
N GLN A 472 -2.27 18.22 37.81
CA GLN A 472 -2.07 17.12 36.88
C GLN A 472 -0.66 17.09 36.28
N VAL A 473 -0.04 18.25 36.01
CA VAL A 473 1.35 18.30 35.53
C VAL A 473 2.36 18.03 36.63
N LEU A 474 2.16 18.57 37.84
CA LEU A 474 3.09 18.42 38.96
C LEU A 474 3.11 17.00 39.54
N ASP A 475 1.95 16.35 39.59
CA ASP A 475 1.78 15.05 40.24
C ASP A 475 1.92 13.86 39.28
N TYR A 476 2.04 14.13 37.97
CA TYR A 476 2.27 13.09 36.95
C TYR A 476 3.68 12.50 37.12
N ARG A 477 3.74 11.19 37.40
CA ARG A 477 4.97 10.42 37.59
C ARG A 477 5.11 9.31 36.57
#